data_AF-A0A350WMF2-F1
#
_entry.id   AF-A0A350WMF2-F1
#
_cell.length_a   1.000
_cell.length_b   1.000
_cell.length_c   1.000
_cell.angle_alpha   90.00
_cell.angle_beta   90.00
_cell.angle_gamma   90.00
#
_symmetry.space_group_name_H-M   'P 1'
#
loop_
_entity.id
_entity.type
_entity.pdbx_description
1 polymer ?
#
loop_
_entity_poly.entity_id
_entity_poly.type
_entity_poly.pdbx_seq_one_letter_code
_entity_poly.pdbx_strand_id
1 'polypeptide(L)'
;FWVFNQAIPAWLVISMIASLAVENKSDTRTELILLWSLCFFFAPLASVGLLPYILIELVKQTDFKSPFKHLNPAIILSAIIIFLLSSFFFTANSAAQQRGFQSLPLDKFLAFFLLEGGILWLVLASSKYKDPRWIITGILLALIPFIQLGSGRDFVMRASIAPLFYLMLMTGETIFNKSASLITRYALLALLALGSLTPLYEINRSVYRTFDYYFLQDTCSACDFSTDPVAKLAQPGKPEEEHPGTLTADALPTLQFMTDELSQNFIANVRQTFFYKYLAKR
;
A
#
# COMPACT_ATOMS: atom_id res chain seq x y z
N PHE A 1 5.48 -13.89 -6.31
CA PHE A 1 5.05 -12.70 -5.55
C PHE A 1 4.80 -11.57 -6.53
N TRP A 2 3.54 -11.22 -6.76
CA TRP A 2 3.14 -10.33 -7.86
C TRP A 2 2.60 -9.00 -7.32
N VAL A 3 3.40 -8.29 -6.52
CA VAL A 3 3.10 -6.92 -6.07
C VAL A 3 4.42 -6.16 -5.92
N PHE A 4 4.52 -4.99 -6.54
CA PHE A 4 5.58 -4.01 -6.30
C PHE A 4 5.71 -3.75 -4.79
N ASN A 5 6.92 -3.73 -4.23
CA ASN A 5 7.12 -3.68 -2.77
C ASN A 5 6.81 -2.28 -2.21
N GLN A 6 5.52 -1.97 -2.12
CA GLN A 6 4.97 -0.75 -1.51
C GLN A 6 5.10 -0.77 0.02
N ALA A 7 5.48 -1.91 0.61
CA ALA A 7 5.63 -2.06 2.04
C ALA A 7 6.91 -1.39 2.55
N ILE A 8 8.05 -1.60 1.89
CA ILE A 8 9.34 -0.96 2.26
C ILE A 8 9.24 0.56 2.44
N PRO A 9 8.75 1.36 1.48
CA PRO A 9 8.69 2.81 1.65
C PRO A 9 7.74 3.21 2.78
N ALA A 10 6.62 2.51 2.95
CA ALA A 10 5.68 2.78 4.02
C ALA A 10 6.30 2.52 5.40
N TRP A 11 7.05 1.43 5.54
CA TRP A 11 7.80 1.06 6.75
C TRP A 11 8.88 2.08 7.10
N LEU A 12 9.63 2.54 6.10
CA LEU A 12 10.68 3.55 6.31
C LEU A 12 10.06 4.88 6.75
N VAL A 13 9.02 5.36 6.07
CA VAL A 13 8.40 6.64 6.39
C VAL A 13 7.74 6.62 7.77
N ILE A 14 6.98 5.58 8.13
CA ILE A 14 6.39 5.52 9.48
C ILE A 14 7.47 5.40 10.57
N SER A 15 8.58 4.70 10.31
CA SER A 15 9.71 4.63 11.26
C SER A 15 10.35 6.00 11.45
N MET A 16 10.59 6.74 10.37
CA MET A 16 11.14 8.10 10.43
C MET A 16 10.19 9.05 11.16
N ILE A 17 8.88 9.00 10.87
CA ILE A 17 7.86 9.78 11.58
C ILE A 17 7.89 9.45 13.07
N ALA A 18 7.94 8.16 13.44
CA ALA A 18 8.00 7.74 14.82
C ALA A 18 9.26 8.26 15.53
N SER A 19 10.43 8.19 14.88
CA SER A 19 11.71 8.67 15.42
C SER A 19 11.75 10.20 15.57
N LEU A 20 11.35 10.94 14.54
CA LEU A 20 11.31 12.42 14.56
C LEU A 20 10.44 12.94 15.70
N ALA A 21 9.36 12.22 15.98
CA ALA A 21 8.42 12.61 16.98
C ALA A 21 8.79 12.17 18.41
N VAL A 22 9.91 11.45 18.58
CA VAL A 22 10.60 11.24 19.87
C VAL A 22 11.65 12.33 20.11
N GLU A 23 12.30 12.82 19.05
CA GLU A 23 13.43 13.77 19.15
C GLU A 23 13.04 15.21 19.56
N ASN A 24 11.75 15.54 19.73
CA ASN A 24 11.26 16.86 20.17
C ASN A 24 11.93 18.06 19.45
N LYS A 25 12.21 17.93 18.16
CA LYS A 25 12.74 19.03 17.34
C LYS A 25 11.69 20.12 17.14
N SER A 26 12.12 21.38 17.11
CA SER A 26 11.26 22.58 17.13
C SER A 26 10.39 22.77 15.87
N ASP A 27 10.79 22.22 14.72
CA ASP A 27 9.98 22.21 13.50
C ASP A 27 10.36 21.00 12.62
N THR A 28 9.45 20.04 12.47
CA THR A 28 9.64 18.86 11.59
C THR A 28 8.63 18.83 10.45
N ARG A 29 7.82 19.88 10.27
CA ARG A 29 6.68 19.89 9.32
C ARG A 29 7.13 19.68 7.88
N THR A 30 8.22 20.35 7.48
CA THR A 30 8.80 20.24 6.14
C THR A 30 9.27 18.81 5.86
N GLU A 31 9.95 18.18 6.83
CA GLU A 31 10.45 16.81 6.72
C GLU A 31 9.30 15.81 6.61
N LEU A 32 8.25 15.97 7.44
CA LEU A 32 7.07 15.11 7.42
C LEU A 32 6.35 15.15 6.06
N ILE A 33 6.16 16.34 5.50
CA ILE A 33 5.47 16.53 4.22
C ILE A 33 6.32 16.01 3.06
N LEU A 34 7.63 16.23 3.11
CA LEU A 34 8.57 15.67 2.13
C LEU A 34 8.54 14.15 2.13
N LEU A 35 8.69 13.51 3.29
CA LEU A 35 8.66 12.04 3.43
C LEU A 35 7.33 11.46 2.94
N TRP A 36 6.21 12.09 3.31
CA TRP A 36 4.90 11.67 2.82
C TRP A 36 4.77 11.81 1.32
N SER A 37 5.25 12.91 0.74
CA SER A 37 5.19 13.14 -0.71
C SER A 37 5.96 12.07 -1.48
N LEU A 38 7.15 11.69 -1.00
CA LEU A 38 7.97 10.64 -1.60
C LEU A 38 7.26 9.27 -1.52
N CYS A 39 6.65 8.96 -0.38
CA CYS A 39 5.85 7.75 -0.22
C CYS A 39 4.61 7.79 -1.11
N PHE A 40 3.98 8.95 -1.28
CA PHE A 40 2.79 9.11 -2.12
C PHE A 40 3.10 8.78 -3.58
N PHE A 41 4.21 9.28 -4.13
CA PHE A 41 4.58 9.01 -5.53
C PHE A 41 4.95 7.55 -5.79
N PHE A 42 5.48 6.84 -4.80
CA PHE A 42 5.89 5.44 -4.94
C PHE A 42 4.77 4.45 -4.57
N ALA A 43 4.02 4.73 -3.52
CA ALA A 43 2.98 3.87 -2.94
C ALA A 43 1.73 4.70 -2.54
N PRO A 44 0.90 5.12 -3.50
CA PRO A 44 -0.22 6.04 -3.27
C PRO A 44 -1.28 5.51 -2.27
N LEU A 45 -1.49 4.19 -2.21
CA LEU A 45 -2.48 3.60 -1.29
C LEU A 45 -1.94 3.47 0.14
N ALA A 46 -0.65 3.14 0.29
CA ALA A 46 -0.01 3.07 1.60
C ALA A 46 0.16 4.47 2.23
N SER A 47 0.42 5.49 1.40
CA SER A 47 0.51 6.89 1.86
C SER A 47 -0.81 7.44 2.39
N VAL A 48 -1.96 6.95 1.90
CA VAL A 48 -3.28 7.26 2.47
C VAL A 48 -3.39 6.71 3.90
N GLY A 49 -2.88 5.49 4.15
CA GLY A 49 -2.80 4.93 5.50
C GLY A 49 -1.84 5.69 6.44
N LEU A 50 -0.83 6.37 5.89
CA LEU A 50 0.11 7.21 6.65
C LEU A 50 -0.45 8.60 7.00
N LEU A 51 -1.36 9.13 6.18
CA LEU A 51 -1.87 10.49 6.29
C LEU A 51 -2.33 10.86 7.71
N PRO A 52 -3.10 10.03 8.44
CA PRO A 52 -3.57 10.40 9.77
C PRO A 52 -2.45 10.55 10.81
N TYR A 53 -1.35 9.80 10.68
CA TYR A 53 -0.18 9.95 11.56
C TYR A 53 0.50 11.31 11.35
N ILE A 54 0.61 11.74 10.10
CA ILE A 54 1.20 13.04 9.75
C ILE A 54 0.30 14.17 10.26
N LEU A 55 -1.02 14.05 10.08
CA LEU A 55 -1.97 15.03 10.59
C LEU A 55 -1.86 15.22 12.11
N ILE A 56 -1.69 14.14 12.88
CA ILE A 56 -1.47 14.23 14.33
C ILE A 56 -0.23 15.09 14.64
N GLU A 57 0.90 14.81 13.98
CA GLU A 57 2.15 15.52 14.24
C GLU A 57 2.09 16.99 13.79
N LEU A 58 1.43 17.27 12.65
CA LEU A 58 1.16 18.63 12.20
C LEU A 58 0.28 19.40 13.19
N VAL A 59 -0.79 18.78 13.71
CA VAL A 59 -1.68 19.37 14.71
C VAL A 59 -0.95 19.64 16.02
N LYS A 60 -0.14 18.70 16.52
CA LYS A 60 0.65 18.89 17.75
C LYS A 60 1.62 20.07 17.64
N GLN A 61 2.17 20.30 16.46
CA GLN A 61 3.12 21.38 16.22
C GLN A 61 2.44 22.71 15.93
N THR A 62 1.13 22.73 15.63
CA THR A 62 0.40 23.95 15.27
C THR A 62 -0.08 24.69 16.51
N ASP A 63 0.34 25.96 16.66
CA ASP A 63 -0.24 26.84 17.68
C ASP A 63 -1.60 27.37 17.18
N PHE A 64 -2.68 26.82 17.74
CA PHE A 64 -4.05 27.21 17.42
C PHE A 64 -4.39 28.67 17.73
N LYS A 65 -3.57 29.37 18.52
CA LYS A 65 -3.75 30.80 18.79
C LYS A 65 -3.28 31.69 17.65
N SER A 66 -2.38 31.20 16.79
CA SER A 66 -1.88 31.96 15.63
C SER A 66 -1.67 31.05 14.40
N PRO A 67 -2.75 30.48 13.84
CA PRO A 67 -2.68 29.42 12.82
C PRO A 67 -1.93 29.83 11.54
N PHE A 68 -1.89 31.13 11.23
CA PHE A 68 -1.27 31.66 10.01
C PHE A 68 0.17 32.16 10.22
N LYS A 69 0.69 32.20 11.45
CA LYS A 69 1.97 32.85 11.76
C LYS A 69 3.20 32.05 11.30
N HIS A 70 3.05 30.74 11.16
CA HIS A 70 4.14 29.80 10.81
C HIS A 70 3.85 29.05 9.50
N LEU A 71 3.00 29.59 8.64
CA LEU A 71 2.72 28.99 7.34
C LEU A 71 3.81 29.35 6.35
N ASN A 72 4.66 28.38 6.01
CA ASN A 72 5.59 28.51 4.92
C ASN A 72 4.82 28.39 3.58
N PRO A 73 4.85 29.40 2.69
CA PRO A 73 4.17 29.33 1.40
C PRO A 73 4.60 28.12 0.55
N ALA A 74 5.86 27.69 0.68
CA ALA A 74 6.38 26.52 -0.02
C ALA A 74 5.65 25.24 0.40
N ILE A 75 5.35 25.07 1.69
CA ILE A 75 4.65 23.89 2.21
C ILE A 75 3.22 23.83 1.67
N ILE A 76 2.53 24.98 1.64
CA ILE A 76 1.17 25.07 1.10
C ILE A 76 1.16 24.74 -0.38
N LEU A 77 2.10 25.33 -1.14
CA LEU A 77 2.22 25.08 -2.58
C LEU A 77 2.52 23.60 -2.86
N SER A 78 3.47 23.00 -2.14
CA SER A 78 3.80 21.58 -2.27
C SER A 78 2.60 20.69 -1.93
N ALA A 79 1.87 20.97 -0.85
CA ALA A 79 0.68 20.20 -0.49
C ALA A 79 -0.42 20.30 -1.56
N ILE A 80 -0.64 21.50 -2.13
CA ILE A 80 -1.59 21.71 -3.23
C ILE A 80 -1.16 20.92 -4.47
N ILE A 81 0.11 21.00 -4.86
CA ILE A 81 0.65 20.26 -6.02
C ILE A 81 0.47 18.76 -5.82
N ILE A 82 0.84 18.23 -4.64
CA ILE A 82 0.67 16.81 -4.33
C ILE A 82 -0.81 16.44 -4.40
N PHE A 83 -1.70 17.21 -3.79
CA PHE A 83 -3.14 16.93 -3.82
C PHE A 83 -3.70 16.93 -5.26
N LEU A 84 -3.32 17.91 -6.08
CA LEU A 84 -3.75 17.99 -7.47
C LEU A 84 -3.22 16.79 -8.29
N LEU A 85 -1.94 16.47 -8.17
CA LEU A 85 -1.34 15.31 -8.84
C LEU A 85 -2.00 14.01 -8.39
N SER A 86 -2.27 13.87 -7.10
CA SER A 86 -2.99 12.73 -6.51
C SER A 86 -4.38 12.57 -7.13
N SER A 87 -5.14 13.67 -7.15
CA SER A 87 -6.49 13.70 -7.69
C SER A 87 -6.50 13.35 -9.18
N PHE A 88 -5.58 13.93 -9.97
CA PHE A 88 -5.44 13.61 -11.38
C PHE A 88 -5.03 12.16 -11.60
N PHE A 89 -4.09 11.63 -10.82
CA PHE A 89 -3.66 10.23 -10.92
C PHE A 89 -4.84 9.27 -10.65
N PHE A 90 -5.58 9.46 -9.56
CA PHE A 90 -6.71 8.58 -9.21
C PHE A 90 -7.94 8.78 -10.10
N THR A 91 -8.13 9.95 -10.72
CA THR A 91 -9.20 10.17 -11.71
C THR A 91 -8.82 9.66 -13.10
N ALA A 92 -7.52 9.66 -13.43
CA ALA A 92 -7.03 9.08 -14.67
C ALA A 92 -7.00 7.54 -14.63
N ASN A 93 -6.88 6.95 -13.44
CA ASN A 93 -6.79 5.51 -13.29
C ASN A 93 -8.18 4.84 -13.28
N SER A 94 -8.46 4.06 -14.33
CA SER A 94 -9.70 3.29 -14.51
C SER A 94 -9.91 2.24 -13.42
N ALA A 95 -8.82 1.68 -12.88
CA ALA A 95 -8.87 0.72 -11.78
C ALA A 95 -9.38 1.35 -10.48
N ALA A 96 -9.35 2.69 -10.35
CA ALA A 96 -9.85 3.44 -9.20
C ALA A 96 -11.24 4.06 -9.42
N GLN A 97 -11.98 3.65 -10.47
CA GLN A 97 -13.30 4.23 -10.78
C GLN A 97 -14.42 3.69 -9.90
N GLN A 98 -14.33 2.44 -9.41
CA GLN A 98 -15.25 1.94 -8.40
C GLN A 98 -14.86 2.51 -7.04
N ARG A 99 -15.64 3.45 -6.54
CA ARG A 99 -15.45 4.12 -5.25
C ARG A 99 -16.73 3.96 -4.45
N GLY A 100 -16.63 3.44 -3.24
CA GLY A 100 -17.81 3.23 -2.42
C GLY A 100 -17.50 2.78 -1.01
N PHE A 101 -18.57 2.65 -0.23
CA PHE A 101 -18.52 2.01 1.06
C PHE A 101 -18.95 0.56 0.91
N GLN A 102 -18.13 -0.34 1.42
CA GLN A 102 -18.47 -1.75 1.49
C GLN A 102 -19.25 -2.02 2.77
N SER A 103 -20.42 -2.64 2.64
CA SER A 103 -21.11 -3.20 3.81
C SER A 103 -20.49 -4.55 4.14
N LEU A 104 -19.94 -4.67 5.34
CA LEU A 104 -19.41 -5.92 5.88
C LEU A 104 -20.33 -6.41 6.99
N PRO A 105 -20.75 -7.70 6.97
CA PRO A 105 -21.40 -8.33 8.11
C PRO A 105 -20.54 -8.18 9.37
N LEU A 106 -21.17 -7.86 10.50
CA LEU A 106 -20.48 -7.49 11.74
C LEU A 106 -19.61 -8.64 12.27
N ASP A 107 -20.08 -9.88 12.14
CA ASP A 107 -19.35 -11.11 12.48
C ASP A 107 -18.04 -11.25 11.70
N LYS A 108 -18.09 -11.06 10.39
CA LYS A 108 -16.91 -11.13 9.51
C LYS A 108 -15.97 -9.97 9.75
N PHE A 109 -16.50 -8.78 9.95
CA PHE A 109 -15.72 -7.60 10.30
C PHE A 109 -14.96 -7.81 11.61
N LEU A 110 -15.64 -8.28 12.66
CA LEU A 110 -15.03 -8.48 13.96
C LEU A 110 -13.94 -9.56 13.90
N ALA A 111 -14.21 -10.68 13.22
CA ALA A 111 -13.21 -11.72 13.00
C ALA A 111 -11.99 -11.18 12.24
N PHE A 112 -12.21 -10.41 11.16
CA PHE A 112 -11.14 -9.77 10.40
C PHE A 112 -10.33 -8.81 11.27
N PHE A 113 -10.98 -7.87 11.94
CA PHE A 113 -10.30 -6.87 12.79
C PHE A 113 -9.46 -7.53 13.88
N LEU A 114 -10.00 -8.52 14.60
CA LEU A 114 -9.29 -9.21 15.67
C LEU A 114 -8.07 -9.99 15.16
N LEU A 115 -8.22 -10.71 14.04
CA LEU A 115 -7.15 -11.52 13.45
C LEU A 115 -6.07 -10.68 12.76
N GLU A 116 -6.44 -9.58 12.11
CA GLU A 116 -5.51 -8.72 11.37
C GLU A 116 -4.51 -8.03 12.31
N GLY A 117 -4.97 -7.60 13.48
CA GLY A 117 -4.13 -6.89 14.45
C GLY A 117 -4.87 -6.37 15.68
N GLY A 118 -6.20 -6.50 15.74
CA GLY A 118 -7.04 -6.03 16.84
C GLY A 118 -6.68 -6.68 18.17
N ILE A 119 -6.33 -7.97 18.20
CA ILE A 119 -5.89 -8.62 19.45
C ILE A 119 -4.61 -7.97 19.99
N LEU A 120 -3.60 -7.74 19.15
CA LEU A 120 -2.37 -7.06 19.54
C LEU A 120 -2.64 -5.62 20.00
N TRP A 121 -3.51 -4.90 19.28
CA TRP A 121 -3.92 -3.55 19.64
C TRP A 121 -4.58 -3.49 21.02
N LEU A 122 -5.51 -4.42 21.33
CA LEU A 122 -6.19 -4.51 22.62
C LEU A 122 -5.23 -4.87 23.77
N VAL A 123 -4.31 -5.82 23.57
CA VAL A 123 -3.32 -6.20 24.60
C VAL A 123 -2.39 -5.01 24.93
N LEU A 124 -2.06 -4.18 23.94
CA LEU A 124 -1.24 -2.98 24.14
C LEU A 124 -1.99 -1.81 24.80
N ALA A 125 -3.32 -1.87 24.89
CA ALA A 125 -4.13 -0.79 25.45
C ALA A 125 -3.70 -0.43 26.88
N SER A 126 -3.36 -1.43 27.71
CA SER A 126 -2.94 -1.20 29.10
C SER A 126 -1.69 -0.33 29.22
N SER A 127 -0.79 -0.36 28.23
CA SER A 127 0.47 0.37 28.26
C SER A 127 0.44 1.67 27.45
N LYS A 128 -0.36 1.76 26.39
CA LYS A 128 -0.20 2.79 25.35
C LYS A 128 -1.47 3.60 25.04
N TYR A 129 -2.56 3.43 25.80
CA TYR A 129 -3.83 4.13 25.57
C TYR A 129 -3.74 5.67 25.52
N LYS A 130 -2.72 6.26 26.15
CA LYS A 130 -2.51 7.72 26.18
C LYS A 130 -1.89 8.27 24.89
N ASP A 131 -1.28 7.43 24.07
CA ASP A 131 -0.63 7.87 22.84
C ASP A 131 -1.67 8.06 21.73
N PRO A 132 -1.86 9.28 21.17
CA PRO A 132 -2.82 9.50 20.09
C PRO A 132 -2.52 8.64 18.84
N ARG A 133 -1.27 8.23 18.63
CA ARG A 133 -0.88 7.37 17.52
C ARG A 133 -1.41 5.95 17.67
N TRP A 134 -1.47 5.44 18.90
CA TRP A 134 -2.08 4.13 19.18
C TRP A 134 -3.58 4.13 18.90
N ILE A 135 -4.27 5.22 19.29
CA ILE A 135 -5.71 5.37 19.05
C ILE A 135 -5.98 5.39 17.55
N ILE A 136 -5.22 6.18 16.79
CA ILE A 136 -5.44 6.28 15.34
C ILE A 136 -5.13 4.98 14.61
N THR A 137 -4.18 4.19 15.11
CA THR A 137 -3.90 2.85 14.58
C THR A 137 -5.15 1.97 14.64
N GLY A 138 -5.81 1.91 15.80
CA GLY A 138 -7.03 1.13 15.97
C GLY A 138 -8.19 1.65 15.10
N ILE A 139 -8.37 2.96 15.05
CA ILE A 139 -9.39 3.61 14.21
C ILE A 139 -9.14 3.28 12.74
N LEU A 140 -7.89 3.34 12.26
CA LEU A 140 -7.55 3.03 10.88
C LEU A 140 -7.83 1.56 10.56
N LEU A 141 -7.38 0.63 11.39
CA LEU A 141 -7.64 -0.80 11.20
C LEU A 141 -9.15 -1.13 11.21
N ALA A 142 -9.96 -0.37 11.96
CA ALA A 142 -11.41 -0.53 11.99
C ALA A 142 -12.10 0.11 10.77
N LEU A 143 -11.65 1.26 10.28
CA LEU A 143 -12.32 2.01 9.21
C LEU A 143 -11.92 1.57 7.80
N ILE A 144 -10.64 1.22 7.59
CA ILE A 144 -10.10 0.83 6.28
C ILE A 144 -10.94 -0.27 5.60
N PRO A 145 -11.41 -1.33 6.29
CA PRO A 145 -12.20 -2.41 5.68
C PRO A 145 -13.52 -1.97 5.04
N PHE A 146 -14.10 -0.84 5.49
CA PHE A 146 -15.35 -0.32 4.95
C PHE A 146 -15.15 0.54 3.70
N ILE A 147 -13.91 0.87 3.35
CA ILE A 147 -13.59 1.71 2.20
C ILE A 147 -13.23 0.82 1.01
N GLN A 148 -14.01 0.91 -0.06
CA GLN A 148 -13.74 0.21 -1.31
C GLN A 148 -13.21 1.19 -2.35
N LEU A 149 -12.02 0.89 -2.86
CA LEU A 149 -11.39 1.59 -3.96
C LEU A 149 -10.88 0.55 -4.98
N GLY A 150 -11.57 0.48 -6.10
CA GLY A 150 -11.38 -0.53 -7.16
C GLY A 150 -12.27 -1.77 -7.04
N SER A 151 -12.07 -2.71 -7.96
CA SER A 151 -12.81 -3.97 -8.03
C SER A 151 -12.40 -4.97 -6.94
N GLY A 152 -11.16 -4.86 -6.44
CA GLY A 152 -10.58 -5.75 -5.44
C GLY A 152 -10.52 -5.19 -4.02
N ARG A 153 -9.91 -5.96 -3.11
CA ARG A 153 -9.62 -5.56 -1.72
C ARG A 153 -8.24 -4.90 -1.55
N ASP A 154 -7.69 -4.37 -2.65
CA ASP A 154 -6.35 -3.79 -2.69
C ASP A 154 -6.19 -2.59 -1.74
N PHE A 155 -7.24 -1.80 -1.58
CA PHE A 155 -7.21 -0.66 -0.65
C PHE A 155 -6.93 -1.13 0.78
N VAL A 156 -7.67 -2.14 1.25
CA VAL A 156 -7.54 -2.66 2.60
C VAL A 156 -6.13 -3.19 2.84
N MET A 157 -5.64 -4.02 1.92
CA MET A 157 -4.31 -4.64 2.03
C MET A 157 -3.16 -3.64 1.97
N ARG A 158 -3.31 -2.52 1.26
CA ARG A 158 -2.22 -1.55 1.04
C ARG A 158 -2.27 -0.38 2.02
N ALA A 159 -3.46 0.10 2.37
CA ALA A 159 -3.62 1.17 3.36
C ALA A 159 -3.35 0.67 4.79
N SER A 160 -3.59 -0.62 5.09
CA SER A 160 -3.32 -1.20 6.42
C SER A 160 -1.83 -1.42 6.72
N ILE A 161 -0.94 -1.33 5.72
CA ILE A 161 0.50 -1.57 5.89
C ILE A 161 1.10 -0.65 6.96
N ALA A 162 0.79 0.64 6.90
CA ALA A 162 1.31 1.63 7.84
C ALA A 162 0.85 1.38 9.29
N PRO A 163 -0.46 1.25 9.59
CA PRO A 163 -0.91 0.96 10.95
C PRO A 163 -0.44 -0.39 11.48
N LEU A 164 -0.38 -1.44 10.65
CA LEU A 164 0.14 -2.75 11.08
C LEU A 164 1.63 -2.69 11.43
N PHE A 165 2.42 -1.98 10.62
CA PHE A 165 3.84 -1.81 10.91
C PHE A 165 4.07 -0.95 12.16
N TYR A 166 3.27 0.11 12.37
CA TYR A 166 3.35 0.88 13.60
C TYR A 166 2.99 0.03 14.83
N LEU A 167 1.96 -0.83 14.72
CA LEU A 167 1.60 -1.78 15.76
C LEU A 167 2.74 -2.76 16.07
N MET A 168 3.47 -3.22 15.04
CA MET A 168 4.67 -4.03 15.19
C MET A 168 5.76 -3.29 15.97
N LEU A 169 6.04 -2.01 15.65
CA LEU A 169 7.03 -1.20 16.38
C LEU A 169 6.66 -1.06 17.87
N MET A 170 5.39 -0.75 18.16
CA MET A 170 4.90 -0.64 19.54
C MET A 170 4.96 -1.95 20.31
N THR A 171 4.67 -3.06 19.63
CA THR A 171 4.79 -4.42 20.18
C THR A 171 6.23 -4.70 20.55
N GLY A 172 7.17 -4.43 19.64
CA GLY A 172 8.61 -4.58 19.89
C GLY A 172 9.08 -3.74 21.07
N GLU A 173 8.73 -2.45 21.09
CA GLU A 173 9.07 -1.54 22.20
C GLU A 173 8.57 -2.08 23.54
N THR A 174 7.34 -2.61 23.60
CA THR A 174 6.73 -3.13 24.83
C THR A 174 7.39 -4.43 25.31
N ILE A 175 7.80 -5.30 24.38
CA ILE A 175 8.51 -6.55 24.70
C ILE A 175 9.89 -6.25 25.32
N PHE A 176 10.63 -5.30 24.74
CA PHE A 176 11.98 -4.96 25.20
C PHE A 176 12.01 -3.98 26.38
N ASN A 177 10.91 -3.27 26.65
CA ASN A 177 10.84 -2.32 27.76
C ASN A 177 10.71 -3.04 29.11
N LYS A 178 11.75 -2.97 29.94
CA LYS A 178 11.83 -3.57 31.29
C LYS A 178 10.81 -3.06 32.31
N SER A 179 10.12 -1.94 32.06
CA SER A 179 9.07 -1.41 32.92
C SER A 179 7.65 -1.95 32.63
N ALA A 180 7.44 -2.61 31.49
CA ALA A 180 6.12 -3.15 31.14
C ALA A 180 5.73 -4.35 32.01
N SER A 181 4.43 -4.61 32.16
CA SER A 181 3.96 -5.76 32.97
C SER A 181 4.43 -7.09 32.37
N LEU A 182 4.83 -8.04 33.22
CA LEU A 182 5.27 -9.37 32.78
C LEU A 182 4.15 -10.11 32.04
N ILE A 183 2.91 -9.98 32.51
CA ILE A 183 1.74 -10.60 31.90
C ILE A 183 1.55 -10.11 30.46
N THR A 184 1.61 -8.80 30.22
CA THR A 184 1.50 -8.22 28.87
C THR A 184 2.63 -8.74 27.98
N ARG A 185 3.88 -8.81 28.47
CA ARG A 185 5.00 -9.30 27.66
C ARG A 185 4.84 -10.77 27.26
N TYR A 186 4.51 -11.65 28.20
CA TYR A 186 4.32 -13.06 27.89
C TYR A 186 3.11 -13.29 26.98
N ALA A 187 2.03 -12.52 27.15
CA ALA A 187 0.88 -12.56 26.24
C ALA A 187 1.28 -12.16 24.81
N LEU A 188 2.05 -11.08 24.64
CA LEU A 188 2.55 -10.65 23.32
C LEU A 188 3.48 -11.71 22.69
N LEU A 189 4.39 -12.30 23.47
CA LEU A 189 5.27 -13.36 22.98
C LEU A 189 4.49 -14.60 22.54
N ALA A 190 3.48 -15.02 23.30
CA ALA A 190 2.62 -16.14 22.94
C ALA A 190 1.82 -15.85 21.66
N LEU A 191 1.28 -14.63 21.51
CA LEU A 191 0.57 -14.21 20.30
C LEU A 191 1.49 -14.17 19.07
N LEU A 192 2.72 -13.67 19.22
CA LEU A 192 3.71 -13.66 18.13
C LEU A 192 4.14 -15.08 17.74
N ALA A 193 4.33 -15.97 18.72
CA ALA A 193 4.64 -17.38 18.46
C ALA A 193 3.51 -18.04 17.65
N LEU A 194 2.26 -17.82 18.04
CA LEU A 194 1.09 -18.35 17.32
C LEU A 194 0.98 -17.74 15.90
N GLY A 195 1.13 -16.41 15.79
CA GLY A 195 1.09 -15.69 14.52
C GLY A 195 2.23 -16.07 13.56
N SER A 196 3.38 -16.55 14.09
CA SER A 196 4.53 -16.96 13.29
C SER A 196 4.30 -18.23 12.46
N LEU A 197 3.29 -19.04 12.77
CA LEU A 197 3.01 -20.29 12.05
C LEU A 197 2.69 -20.05 10.58
N THR A 198 1.92 -18.99 10.27
CA THR A 198 1.56 -18.63 8.90
C THR A 198 2.77 -18.21 8.06
N PRO A 199 3.60 -17.23 8.44
CA PRO A 199 4.79 -16.87 7.67
C PRO A 199 5.80 -18.02 7.59
N LEU A 200 5.95 -18.85 8.64
CA LEU A 200 6.80 -20.05 8.56
C LEU A 200 6.32 -21.03 7.50
N TYR A 201 5.01 -21.28 7.43
CA TYR A 201 4.41 -22.11 6.39
C TYR A 201 4.62 -21.51 4.99
N GLU A 202 4.47 -20.19 4.84
CA GLU A 202 4.66 -19.47 3.58
C GLU A 202 6.13 -19.48 3.10
N ILE A 203 7.07 -19.35 4.02
CA ILE A 203 8.51 -19.50 3.74
C ILE A 203 8.79 -20.94 3.32
N ASN A 204 8.30 -21.94 4.07
CA ASN A 204 8.47 -23.35 3.73
C ASN A 204 7.89 -23.69 2.36
N ARG A 205 6.68 -23.20 2.05
CA ARG A 205 6.04 -23.35 0.74
C ARG A 205 6.89 -22.75 -0.38
N SER A 206 7.48 -21.59 -0.13
CA SER A 206 8.34 -20.91 -1.11
C SER A 206 9.62 -21.69 -1.35
N VAL A 207 10.31 -22.13 -0.29
CA VAL A 207 11.51 -22.97 -0.36
C VAL A 207 11.22 -24.28 -1.08
N TYR A 208 10.13 -24.96 -0.73
CA TYR A 208 9.72 -26.21 -1.37
C TYR A 208 9.47 -26.02 -2.87
N ARG A 209 8.72 -25.00 -3.28
CA ARG A 209 8.44 -24.73 -4.70
C ARG A 209 9.69 -24.35 -5.47
N THR A 210 10.59 -23.57 -4.86
CA THR A 210 11.88 -23.23 -5.46
C THR A 210 12.74 -24.48 -5.63
N PHE A 211 12.75 -25.36 -4.63
CA PHE A 211 13.48 -26.62 -4.69
C PHE A 211 12.92 -27.55 -5.78
N ASP A 212 11.59 -27.72 -5.83
CA ASP A 212 10.89 -28.51 -6.84
C ASP A 212 11.19 -28.01 -8.26
N TYR A 213 11.08 -26.68 -8.46
CA TYR A 213 11.35 -26.02 -9.72
C TYR A 213 12.80 -26.20 -10.21
N TYR A 214 13.79 -26.02 -9.33
CA TYR A 214 15.20 -26.06 -9.73
C TYR A 214 15.84 -27.45 -9.72
N PHE A 215 15.34 -28.41 -8.93
CA PHE A 215 16.03 -29.68 -8.73
C PHE A 215 15.22 -30.91 -9.13
N LEU A 216 13.88 -30.84 -9.15
CA LEU A 216 13.03 -31.98 -9.50
C LEU A 216 12.50 -31.88 -10.93
N GLN A 217 12.20 -30.65 -11.40
CA GLN A 217 11.60 -30.40 -12.71
C GLN A 217 12.55 -30.56 -13.91
N ASP A 218 13.87 -30.65 -13.70
CA ASP A 218 14.88 -30.97 -14.73
C ASP A 218 14.67 -32.32 -15.43
N THR A 219 13.83 -33.20 -14.86
CA THR A 219 13.57 -34.53 -15.43
C THR A 219 12.41 -34.57 -16.42
N CYS A 220 11.65 -33.47 -16.58
CA CYS A 220 10.53 -33.42 -17.50
C CYS A 220 10.96 -32.89 -18.87
N SER A 221 11.37 -33.81 -19.75
CA SER A 221 11.81 -33.57 -21.15
C SER A 221 10.72 -32.97 -22.07
N ALA A 222 9.56 -32.59 -21.53
CA ALA A 222 8.44 -31.99 -22.24
C ALA A 222 8.02 -30.61 -21.67
N CYS A 223 8.67 -30.14 -20.60
CA CYS A 223 8.42 -28.83 -20.01
C CYS A 223 9.60 -27.90 -20.30
N ASP A 224 9.71 -27.49 -21.56
CA ASP A 224 10.74 -26.57 -22.04
C ASP A 224 10.44 -25.14 -21.54
N PHE A 225 10.69 -24.90 -20.25
CA PHE A 225 10.72 -23.53 -19.72
C PHE A 225 12.11 -22.98 -20.04
N SER A 226 12.23 -22.28 -21.16
CA SER A 226 13.45 -21.58 -21.58
C SER A 226 14.05 -20.82 -20.39
N THR A 227 15.19 -21.32 -19.90
CA THR A 227 15.99 -20.73 -18.81
C THR A 227 16.83 -19.55 -19.28
N ASP A 228 16.84 -19.27 -20.58
CA ASP A 228 17.56 -18.13 -21.11
C ASP A 228 16.83 -16.85 -20.71
N PRO A 229 17.53 -15.84 -20.14
CA PRO A 229 16.93 -14.52 -20.05
C PRO A 229 16.50 -14.14 -21.46
N VAL A 230 15.25 -13.67 -21.61
CA VAL A 230 14.73 -13.16 -22.89
C VAL A 230 15.54 -11.92 -23.28
N ALA A 231 16.75 -12.16 -23.78
CA ALA A 231 17.74 -11.15 -24.16
C ALA A 231 17.44 -10.59 -25.56
N LYS A 232 16.53 -11.25 -26.28
CA LYS A 232 15.97 -10.78 -27.53
C LYS A 232 14.46 -10.80 -27.38
N LEU A 233 13.86 -9.61 -27.42
CA LEU A 233 12.45 -9.48 -27.72
C LEU A 233 12.20 -10.27 -29.00
N ALA A 234 11.24 -11.20 -28.97
CA ALA A 234 10.77 -11.84 -30.18
C ALA A 234 10.44 -10.73 -31.17
N GLN A 235 11.09 -10.72 -32.33
CA GLN A 235 10.73 -9.75 -33.34
C GLN A 235 9.27 -10.03 -33.69
N PRO A 236 8.38 -9.03 -33.59
CA PRO A 236 7.00 -9.23 -33.99
C PRO A 236 7.02 -9.76 -35.42
N GLY A 237 6.29 -10.84 -35.68
CA GLY A 237 6.10 -11.32 -37.05
C GLY A 237 5.66 -10.15 -37.91
N LYS A 238 6.16 -10.07 -39.16
CA LYS A 238 5.81 -8.97 -40.08
C LYS A 238 4.36 -9.15 -40.50
N PRO A 239 3.38 -8.47 -39.87
CA PRO A 239 1.97 -8.74 -40.15
C PRO A 239 1.61 -8.25 -41.56
N GLU A 240 2.48 -7.42 -42.14
CA GLU A 240 2.41 -6.87 -43.50
C GLU A 240 2.61 -7.95 -44.57
N GLU A 241 3.30 -9.04 -44.24
CA GLU A 241 3.51 -10.19 -45.14
C GLU A 241 2.33 -11.18 -45.07
N GLU A 242 1.58 -11.24 -43.95
CA GLU A 242 0.40 -12.11 -43.80
C GLU A 242 -0.83 -11.59 -44.56
N HIS A 243 -0.92 -10.28 -44.78
CA HIS A 243 -1.99 -9.64 -45.55
C HIS A 243 -1.43 -8.58 -46.54
N PRO A 244 -0.89 -9.02 -47.69
CA PRO A 244 -0.30 -8.12 -48.66
C PRO A 244 -1.37 -7.20 -49.27
N GLY A 245 -1.21 -5.88 -49.10
CA GLY A 245 -2.08 -4.85 -49.65
C GLY A 245 -3.08 -4.23 -48.68
N THR A 246 -3.08 -4.64 -47.41
CA THR A 246 -3.87 -3.99 -46.34
C THR A 246 -2.94 -3.28 -45.36
N LEU A 247 -3.29 -2.04 -44.97
CA LEU A 247 -2.63 -1.35 -43.87
C LEU A 247 -2.90 -2.14 -42.58
N THR A 248 -1.90 -2.84 -42.07
CA THR A 248 -1.93 -3.62 -40.81
C THR A 248 -2.31 -2.81 -39.58
N ALA A 249 -2.24 -1.47 -39.67
CA ALA A 249 -2.71 -0.54 -38.65
C ALA A 249 -4.22 -0.61 -38.38
N ASP A 250 -5.03 -1.02 -39.37
CA ASP A 250 -6.50 -1.08 -39.24
C ASP A 250 -7.00 -2.45 -38.74
N ALA A 251 -6.20 -3.51 -38.93
CA ALA A 251 -6.55 -4.88 -38.57
C ALA A 251 -6.10 -5.27 -37.16
N LEU A 252 -5.12 -4.57 -36.59
CA LEU A 252 -4.84 -4.66 -35.16
C LEU A 252 -5.90 -3.81 -34.45
N PRO A 253 -6.82 -4.40 -33.66
CA PRO A 253 -7.59 -3.62 -32.70
C PRO A 253 -6.60 -3.08 -31.68
N THR A 254 -5.99 -1.94 -31.98
CA THR A 254 -4.97 -1.26 -31.20
C THR A 254 -5.58 -0.87 -29.87
N LEU A 255 -5.51 -1.77 -28.88
CA LEU A 255 -6.01 -1.59 -27.51
C LEU A 255 -7.48 -1.11 -27.42
N GLN A 256 -8.21 -1.13 -28.55
CA GLN A 256 -9.46 -0.39 -28.73
C GLN A 256 -10.66 -1.16 -28.17
N PHE A 257 -10.50 -2.48 -28.01
CA PHE A 257 -11.55 -3.41 -27.59
C PHE A 257 -11.03 -4.48 -26.61
N MET A 258 -10.16 -4.09 -25.68
CA MET A 258 -9.76 -5.00 -24.60
C MET A 258 -10.87 -5.07 -23.55
N THR A 259 -11.80 -6.00 -23.78
CA THR A 259 -12.93 -6.31 -22.89
C THR A 259 -12.63 -7.46 -21.94
N ASP A 260 -11.47 -8.11 -22.07
CA ASP A 260 -11.08 -9.22 -21.20
C ASP A 260 -10.69 -8.69 -19.79
N GLU A 261 -11.01 -9.48 -18.77
CA GLU A 261 -10.84 -9.11 -17.37
C GLU A 261 -9.34 -8.92 -17.01
N LEU A 262 -8.46 -9.65 -17.69
CA LEU A 262 -7.02 -9.65 -17.44
C LEU A 262 -6.38 -8.33 -17.90
N SER A 263 -6.68 -7.89 -19.11
CA SER A 263 -6.18 -6.67 -19.75
C SER A 263 -6.76 -5.42 -19.11
N GLN A 264 -8.00 -5.43 -18.63
CA GLN A 264 -8.56 -4.33 -17.83
C GLN A 264 -7.83 -4.12 -16.50
N ASN A 265 -7.28 -5.18 -15.91
CA ASN A 265 -6.48 -5.09 -14.69
C ASN A 265 -5.07 -4.52 -14.93
N PHE A 266 -4.55 -4.59 -16.17
CA PHE A 266 -3.19 -4.17 -16.48
C PHE A 266 -3.08 -2.92 -17.34
N ILE A 267 -4.11 -2.59 -18.12
CA ILE A 267 -4.13 -1.45 -19.04
C ILE A 267 -5.33 -0.58 -18.68
N ALA A 268 -5.03 0.56 -18.05
CA ALA A 268 -6.04 1.53 -17.68
C ALA A 268 -6.71 2.09 -18.95
N ASN A 269 -8.03 1.87 -19.08
CA ASN A 269 -8.85 2.55 -20.07
C ASN A 269 -8.87 4.07 -19.80
N VAL A 270 -7.92 4.78 -20.41
CA VAL A 270 -7.74 6.22 -20.27
C VAL A 270 -8.73 7.05 -21.10
N ARG A 271 -9.61 6.44 -21.91
CA ARG A 271 -10.56 7.17 -22.77
C ARG A 271 -11.57 8.00 -22.01
N GLN A 272 -11.93 7.57 -20.79
CA GLN A 272 -12.88 8.27 -19.92
C GLN A 272 -12.25 9.43 -19.13
N THR A 273 -10.93 9.60 -19.22
CA THR A 273 -10.20 10.57 -18.40
C THR A 273 -10.40 11.99 -18.89
N PHE A 274 -10.26 12.94 -17.96
CA PHE A 274 -10.43 14.37 -18.24
C PHE A 274 -9.56 14.85 -19.41
N PHE A 275 -8.32 14.35 -19.50
CA PHE A 275 -7.41 14.70 -20.59
C PHE A 275 -7.98 14.35 -21.96
N TYR A 276 -8.45 13.11 -22.16
CA TYR A 276 -9.01 12.70 -23.46
C TYR A 276 -10.40 13.28 -23.74
N LYS A 277 -11.17 13.62 -22.71
CA LYS A 277 -12.50 14.25 -22.89
C LYS A 277 -12.42 15.74 -23.23
N TYR A 278 -11.44 16.47 -22.70
CA TYR A 278 -11.45 17.93 -22.73
C TYR A 278 -10.17 18.58 -23.27
N LEU A 279 -9.00 17.94 -23.15
CA LEU A 279 -7.71 18.51 -23.54
C LEU A 279 -7.18 17.95 -24.87
N ALA A 280 -7.31 16.64 -25.08
CA ALA A 280 -7.01 16.00 -26.35
C ALA A 280 -8.20 16.18 -27.30
N LYS A 281 -8.50 17.41 -27.70
CA LYS A 281 -9.37 17.62 -28.86
C LYS A 281 -8.73 16.91 -30.06
N ARG A 282 -9.53 16.07 -30.72
CA ARG A 282 -9.24 15.52 -32.05
C ARG A 282 -8.92 16.62 -33.04
#